data_AF-A0A448E2X4-F1
#
_entry.id   AF-A0A448E2X4-F1
#
_cell.length_a   1.000
_cell.length_b   1.000
_cell.length_c   1.000
_cell.angle_alpha   90.00
_cell.angle_beta   90.00
_cell.angle_gamma   90.00
#
_symmetry.space_group_name_H-M   'P 1'
#
loop_
_entity.id
_entity.type
_entity.pdbx_description
1 polymer ?
#
loop_
_entity_poly.entity_id
_entity_poly.type
_entity_poly.pdbx_seq_one_letter_code
_entity_poly.pdbx_strand_id
1 'polypeptide(L)'
;MTLRTSEKIFLLIGIVDFIGIFSLLGVMLYVAKTKTETILSHLTNSSISSKLIMLWHGGPWGRIYMMGEVFGIMRCPELYIHTGRLCAKDFEHFPRKLRNNLIALYRMVFFFFAIMVCLGVFSSTDSISEIAQGPIAIIAIVSFTGLVLVNGILLYIAKRRLALILDSLKRSSITSSLVMLWQAGLGGRIYMLGEIFGILKKPSRYISQGKVSAVDVKNFPPKLKRDLLTLNKYQQIFGLTFVGFGLLALSGLT
;
A
#
# COMPACT_ATOMS: atom_id res chain seq x y z
N MET A 1 25.09 -9.34 32.59
CA MET A 1 23.69 -8.91 32.77
C MET A 1 22.77 -9.99 32.23
N THR A 2 21.86 -10.52 33.04
CA THR A 2 20.85 -11.51 32.63
C THR A 2 19.59 -10.77 32.16
N LEU A 3 19.19 -10.98 30.90
CA LEU A 3 17.96 -10.42 30.34
C LEU A 3 16.74 -10.82 31.19
N ARG A 4 15.85 -9.86 31.45
CA ARG A 4 14.56 -10.11 32.10
C ARG A 4 13.68 -10.99 31.20
N THR A 5 12.76 -11.73 31.80
CA THR A 5 11.87 -12.64 31.07
C THR A 5 11.06 -11.92 29.99
N SER A 6 10.61 -10.69 30.24
CA SER A 6 9.89 -9.85 29.27
C SER A 6 10.75 -9.47 28.04
N GLU A 7 12.02 -9.11 28.26
CA GLU A 7 12.97 -8.76 27.19
C GLU A 7 13.28 -9.95 26.30
N LYS A 8 13.40 -11.15 26.89
CA LYS A 8 13.58 -12.40 26.14
C LYS A 8 12.38 -12.71 25.25
N ILE A 9 11.16 -12.53 25.76
CA ILE A 9 9.92 -12.75 25.00
C ILE A 9 9.82 -11.73 23.85
N PHE A 10 10.08 -10.46 24.12
CA PHE A 10 10.07 -9.40 23.11
C PHE A 10 11.06 -9.68 21.98
N LEU A 11 12.31 -10.02 22.33
CA LEU A 11 13.35 -10.34 21.36
C LEU A 11 13.02 -11.60 20.55
N LEU A 12 12.45 -12.63 21.18
CA LEU A 12 12.03 -13.84 20.48
C LEU A 12 10.89 -13.56 19.48
N ILE A 13 9.89 -12.78 19.87
CA ILE A 13 8.80 -12.37 18.97
C ILE A 13 9.35 -11.53 17.82
N GLY A 14 10.25 -10.57 18.10
CA GLY A 14 10.87 -9.74 17.06
C GLY A 14 11.70 -10.54 16.06
N ILE A 15 12.47 -11.54 16.51
CA ILE A 15 13.23 -12.43 15.61
C ILE A 15 12.28 -13.26 14.74
N VAL A 16 11.24 -13.85 15.34
CA VAL A 16 10.24 -14.64 14.61
C VAL A 16 9.51 -13.77 13.58
N ASP A 17 9.14 -12.55 13.94
CA ASP A 17 8.48 -11.59 13.06
C ASP A 17 9.38 -11.18 11.89
N PHE A 18 10.64 -10.85 12.18
CA PHE A 18 11.64 -10.49 11.16
C PHE A 18 11.87 -11.63 10.17
N ILE A 19 12.17 -12.83 10.66
CA ILE A 19 12.35 -14.02 9.81
C ILE A 19 11.08 -14.30 8.99
N GLY A 20 9.90 -14.15 9.61
CA GLY A 20 8.61 -14.31 8.96
C GLY A 20 8.40 -13.35 7.80
N ILE A 21 8.65 -12.05 7.98
CA ILE A 21 8.51 -11.02 6.95
C ILE A 21 9.44 -11.31 5.75
N PHE A 22 10.71 -11.62 6.00
CA PHE A 22 11.66 -11.95 4.93
C PHE A 22 11.29 -13.26 4.21
N SER A 23 10.82 -14.26 4.95
CA SER A 23 10.32 -15.50 4.36
C SER A 23 9.09 -15.24 3.48
N LEU A 24 8.15 -14.41 3.93
CA LEU A 24 6.96 -14.03 3.18
C LEU A 24 7.30 -13.20 1.94
N LEU A 25 8.29 -12.31 2.01
CA LEU A 25 8.85 -11.61 0.84
C LEU A 25 9.42 -12.60 -0.18
N GLY A 26 10.18 -13.58 0.29
CA GLY A 26 10.71 -14.67 -0.54
C GLY A 26 9.58 -15.46 -1.22
N VAL A 27 8.57 -15.86 -0.47
CA VAL A 27 7.38 -16.56 -0.99
C VAL A 27 6.62 -15.69 -2.00
N MET A 28 6.45 -14.39 -1.74
CA MET A 28 5.82 -13.46 -2.68
C MET A 28 6.58 -13.37 -4.00
N LEU A 29 7.91 -13.24 -3.95
CA LEU A 29 8.76 -13.21 -5.14
C LEU A 29 8.74 -14.55 -5.88
N TYR A 30 8.73 -15.68 -5.15
CA TYR A 30 8.62 -17.01 -5.73
C TYR A 30 7.28 -17.21 -6.45
N VAL A 31 6.16 -16.83 -5.82
CA VAL A 31 4.83 -16.88 -6.43
C VAL A 31 4.76 -15.94 -7.63
N ALA A 32 5.32 -14.74 -7.54
CA ALA A 32 5.40 -13.79 -8.65
C ALA A 32 6.28 -14.30 -9.81
N LYS A 33 7.23 -15.20 -9.55
CA LYS A 33 8.04 -15.82 -10.60
C LYS A 33 7.34 -17.02 -11.23
N THR A 34 6.65 -17.83 -10.43
CA THR A 34 6.14 -19.15 -10.86
C THR A 34 4.66 -19.17 -11.24
N LYS A 35 3.85 -18.25 -10.71
CA LYS A 35 2.40 -18.24 -10.89
C LYS A 35 1.88 -17.02 -11.62
N THR A 36 2.73 -16.04 -11.95
CA THR A 36 2.32 -14.83 -12.67
C THR A 36 1.70 -15.12 -14.02
N GLU A 37 2.28 -16.03 -14.81
CA GLU A 37 1.72 -16.40 -16.11
C GLU A 37 0.33 -17.02 -15.96
N THR A 38 0.15 -17.89 -14.95
CA THR A 38 -1.17 -18.46 -14.62
C THR A 38 -2.16 -17.38 -14.15
N ILE A 39 -1.72 -16.43 -13.31
CA ILE A 39 -2.56 -15.32 -12.87
C ILE A 39 -2.98 -14.48 -14.09
N LEU A 40 -2.05 -14.22 -15.01
CA LEU A 40 -2.27 -13.38 -16.17
C LEU A 40 -3.14 -14.07 -17.23
N SER A 41 -2.97 -15.37 -17.44
CA SER A 41 -3.77 -16.16 -18.39
C SER A 41 -5.25 -16.23 -18.00
N HIS A 42 -5.56 -16.13 -16.71
CA HIS A 42 -6.93 -16.01 -16.21
C HIS A 42 -7.44 -14.58 -16.16
N LEU A 43 -6.64 -13.58 -16.54
CA LEU A 43 -7.00 -12.15 -16.51
C LEU A 43 -6.86 -11.50 -17.90
N THR A 44 -6.84 -12.28 -18.98
CA THR A 44 -6.53 -11.81 -20.33
C THR A 44 -7.51 -10.79 -20.89
N ASN A 45 -8.80 -10.89 -20.53
CA ASN A 45 -9.82 -9.94 -21.00
C ASN A 45 -9.92 -8.70 -20.10
N SER A 46 -9.06 -8.60 -19.10
CA SER A 46 -9.09 -7.55 -18.09
C SER A 46 -8.03 -6.49 -18.38
N SER A 47 -8.40 -5.20 -18.37
CA SER A 47 -7.45 -4.09 -18.61
C SER A 47 -6.37 -3.96 -17.52
N ILE A 48 -6.51 -4.66 -16.40
CA ILE A 48 -5.49 -4.77 -15.36
C ILE A 48 -4.29 -5.65 -15.76
N SER A 49 -4.47 -6.57 -16.71
CA SER A 49 -3.41 -7.47 -17.21
C SER A 49 -2.18 -6.70 -17.68
N SER A 50 -2.36 -5.63 -18.48
CA SER A 50 -1.27 -4.79 -18.96
C SER A 50 -0.51 -4.10 -17.83
N LYS A 51 -1.20 -3.69 -16.75
CA LYS A 51 -0.55 -3.11 -15.56
C LYS A 51 0.27 -4.17 -14.82
N LEU A 52 -0.26 -5.38 -14.69
CA LEU A 52 0.43 -6.50 -14.04
C LEU A 52 1.66 -6.94 -14.85
N ILE A 53 1.57 -7.02 -16.19
CA ILE A 53 2.70 -7.32 -17.08
C ILE A 53 3.82 -6.28 -16.93
N MET A 54 3.46 -5.00 -16.94
CA MET A 54 4.43 -3.92 -16.78
C MET A 54 5.17 -4.03 -15.42
N LEU A 55 4.44 -4.31 -14.34
CA LEU A 55 5.02 -4.46 -13.02
C LEU A 55 5.88 -5.74 -12.92
N TRP A 56 5.45 -6.84 -13.52
CA TRP A 56 6.18 -8.09 -13.54
C TRP A 56 7.58 -7.98 -14.19
N HIS A 57 7.69 -7.18 -15.26
CA HIS A 57 8.96 -6.87 -15.94
C HIS A 57 9.80 -5.81 -15.21
N GLY A 58 9.26 -5.14 -14.19
CA GLY A 58 9.94 -4.10 -13.41
C GLY A 58 10.96 -4.61 -12.39
N GLY A 59 11.52 -5.81 -12.58
CA GLY A 59 12.48 -6.42 -11.66
C GLY A 59 11.86 -6.91 -10.33
N PRO A 60 12.68 -7.21 -9.31
CA PRO A 60 12.20 -7.74 -8.02
C PRO A 60 11.18 -6.83 -7.32
N TRP A 61 11.45 -5.52 -7.30
CA TRP A 61 10.51 -4.55 -6.72
C TRP A 61 9.22 -4.45 -7.53
N GLY A 62 9.29 -4.44 -8.87
CA GLY A 62 8.12 -4.49 -9.73
C GLY A 62 7.23 -5.70 -9.46
N ARG A 63 7.84 -6.88 -9.23
CA ARG A 63 7.12 -8.12 -8.88
C ARG A 63 6.43 -8.04 -7.52
N ILE A 64 7.04 -7.40 -6.53
CA ILE A 64 6.40 -7.15 -5.22
C ILE A 64 5.19 -6.22 -5.41
N TYR A 65 5.35 -5.13 -6.16
CA TYR A 65 4.23 -4.22 -6.47
C TYR A 65 3.12 -4.92 -7.25
N MET A 66 3.47 -5.79 -8.20
CA MET A 66 2.52 -6.63 -8.92
C MET A 66 1.72 -7.50 -7.96
N MET A 67 2.39 -8.19 -7.02
CA MET A 67 1.72 -9.03 -6.02
C MET A 67 0.81 -8.22 -5.10
N GLY A 68 1.19 -6.99 -4.75
CA GLY A 68 0.32 -6.06 -4.03
C GLY A 68 -0.99 -5.77 -4.78
N GLU A 69 -0.91 -5.53 -6.10
CA GLU A 69 -2.10 -5.36 -6.94
C GLU A 69 -2.93 -6.64 -7.04
N VAL A 70 -2.29 -7.80 -7.21
CA VAL A 70 -2.96 -9.11 -7.22
C VAL A 70 -3.69 -9.36 -5.90
N PHE A 71 -3.08 -9.07 -4.76
CA PHE A 71 -3.75 -9.19 -3.45
C PHE A 71 -4.95 -8.25 -3.33
N GLY A 72 -4.84 -7.03 -3.85
CA GLY A 72 -5.97 -6.09 -3.92
C GLY A 72 -7.15 -6.67 -4.71
N ILE A 73 -6.87 -7.23 -5.89
CA ILE A 73 -7.87 -7.91 -6.74
C ILE A 73 -8.51 -9.08 -5.98
N MET A 74 -7.71 -9.94 -5.35
CA MET A 74 -8.22 -11.13 -4.66
C MET A 74 -9.04 -10.80 -3.41
N ARG A 75 -8.71 -9.70 -2.71
CA ARG A 75 -9.41 -9.25 -1.51
C ARG A 75 -10.76 -8.60 -1.83
N CYS A 76 -10.78 -7.74 -2.85
CA CYS A 76 -11.96 -6.93 -3.19
C CYS A 76 -12.22 -6.96 -4.71
N PRO A 77 -12.60 -8.11 -5.29
CA PRO A 77 -12.72 -8.26 -6.74
C PRO A 77 -13.85 -7.41 -7.34
N GLU A 78 -14.95 -7.24 -6.60
CA GLU A 78 -16.10 -6.41 -6.98
C GLU A 78 -15.67 -5.00 -7.37
N LEU A 79 -14.67 -4.45 -6.67
CA LEU A 79 -14.10 -3.15 -6.98
C LEU A 79 -13.59 -3.11 -8.41
N TYR A 80 -12.74 -4.08 -8.75
CA TYR A 80 -12.08 -4.11 -10.04
C TYR A 80 -13.06 -4.44 -11.17
N ILE A 81 -14.11 -5.21 -10.89
CA ILE A 81 -15.20 -5.48 -11.84
C ILE A 81 -15.98 -4.19 -12.14
N HIS A 82 -16.43 -3.46 -11.12
CA HIS A 82 -17.15 -2.20 -11.30
C HIS A 82 -16.31 -1.09 -11.97
N THR A 83 -15.00 -1.07 -11.74
CA THR A 83 -14.09 -0.13 -12.40
C THR A 83 -13.84 -0.43 -13.89
N GLY A 84 -14.34 -1.56 -14.41
CA GLY A 84 -13.99 -2.08 -15.75
C GLY A 84 -12.52 -2.53 -15.87
N ARG A 85 -11.81 -2.70 -14.74
CA ARG A 85 -10.42 -3.16 -14.71
C ARG A 85 -10.29 -4.68 -14.72
N LEU A 86 -11.31 -5.38 -14.24
CA LEU A 86 -11.38 -6.83 -14.14
C LEU A 86 -12.66 -7.33 -14.84
N CYS A 87 -12.51 -8.31 -15.72
CA CYS A 87 -13.66 -8.99 -16.30
C CYS A 87 -14.26 -9.95 -15.26
N ALA A 88 -15.57 -9.85 -15.01
CA ALA A 88 -16.25 -10.72 -14.04
C ALA A 88 -16.12 -12.21 -14.41
N LYS A 89 -16.25 -12.53 -15.71
CA LYS A 89 -16.14 -13.91 -16.21
C LYS A 89 -14.73 -14.48 -16.00
N ASP A 90 -13.70 -13.69 -16.26
CA ASP A 90 -12.29 -14.06 -16.00
C ASP A 90 -12.07 -14.40 -14.52
N PHE A 91 -12.65 -13.59 -13.63
CA PHE A 91 -12.52 -13.78 -12.19
C PHE A 91 -13.33 -14.98 -11.66
N GLU A 92 -14.51 -15.26 -12.21
CA GLU A 92 -15.32 -16.44 -11.84
C GLU A 92 -14.61 -17.76 -12.18
N HIS A 93 -13.91 -17.81 -13.32
CA HIS A 93 -13.12 -18.98 -13.74
C HIS A 93 -11.74 -19.02 -13.09
N PHE A 94 -11.40 -18.06 -12.22
CA PHE A 94 -10.10 -18.01 -11.58
C PHE A 94 -9.90 -19.21 -10.64
N PRO A 95 -8.75 -19.92 -10.70
CA PRO A 95 -8.53 -21.14 -9.95
C PRO A 95 -8.67 -20.91 -8.43
N ARG A 96 -9.69 -21.52 -7.83
CA ARG A 96 -10.08 -21.33 -6.43
C ARG A 96 -8.93 -21.60 -5.45
N LYS A 97 -8.12 -22.64 -5.72
CA LYS A 97 -6.95 -22.99 -4.91
C LYS A 97 -5.89 -21.87 -4.92
N LEU A 98 -5.62 -21.30 -6.09
CA LEU A 98 -4.65 -20.20 -6.23
C LEU A 98 -5.17 -18.93 -5.53
N ARG A 99 -6.44 -18.59 -5.72
CA ARG A 99 -7.09 -17.46 -5.04
C ARG A 99 -6.98 -17.58 -3.52
N ASN A 100 -7.34 -18.73 -2.95
CA ASN A 100 -7.30 -18.94 -1.51
C ASN A 100 -5.87 -18.82 -0.96
N ASN A 101 -4.87 -19.37 -1.68
CA ASN A 101 -3.47 -19.25 -1.30
C ASN A 101 -2.98 -17.79 -1.33
N LEU A 102 -3.39 -17.00 -2.33
CA LEU A 102 -3.05 -15.58 -2.42
C LEU A 102 -3.70 -14.77 -1.29
N ILE A 103 -4.95 -15.06 -0.95
CA ILE A 103 -5.65 -14.43 0.19
C ILE A 103 -4.98 -14.80 1.51
N ALA A 104 -4.59 -16.07 1.69
CA ALA A 104 -3.87 -16.53 2.88
C ALA A 104 -2.51 -15.84 3.00
N LEU A 105 -1.75 -15.77 1.91
CA LEU A 105 -0.46 -15.07 1.86
C LEU A 105 -0.60 -13.59 2.23
N TYR A 106 -1.61 -12.91 1.68
CA TYR A 106 -1.92 -11.53 2.04
C TYR A 106 -2.28 -11.37 3.53
N ARG A 107 -3.12 -12.27 4.09
CA ARG A 107 -3.47 -12.25 5.52
C ARG A 107 -2.24 -12.43 6.40
N MET A 108 -1.33 -13.33 6.03
CA MET A 108 -0.07 -13.52 6.75
C MET A 108 0.79 -12.25 6.69
N VAL A 109 0.99 -11.66 5.51
CA VAL A 109 1.74 -10.40 5.37
C VAL A 109 1.15 -9.30 6.24
N PHE A 110 -0.18 -9.16 6.25
CA PHE A 110 -0.85 -8.17 7.09
C PHE A 110 -0.70 -8.47 8.60
N PHE A 111 -0.73 -9.74 9.00
CA PHE A 111 -0.55 -10.17 10.38
C PHE A 111 0.86 -9.86 10.91
N PHE A 112 1.90 -10.25 10.16
CA PHE A 112 3.29 -9.94 10.51
C PHE A 112 3.54 -8.41 10.52
N PHE A 113 2.98 -7.68 9.55
CA PHE A 113 3.06 -6.22 9.55
C PHE A 113 2.38 -5.59 10.79
N ALA A 114 1.25 -6.13 11.23
CA ALA A 114 0.58 -5.67 12.44
C ALA A 114 1.40 -5.96 13.70
N ILE A 115 2.04 -7.14 13.80
CA ILE A 115 2.97 -7.47 14.88
C ILE A 115 4.13 -6.48 14.92
N MET A 116 4.77 -6.20 13.78
CA MET A 116 5.85 -5.22 13.68
C MET A 116 5.43 -3.84 14.21
N VAL A 117 4.22 -3.36 13.85
CA VAL A 117 3.69 -2.09 14.35
C VAL A 117 3.43 -2.15 15.86
N CYS A 118 2.84 -3.23 16.36
CA CYS A 118 2.60 -3.41 17.80
C CYS A 118 3.91 -3.44 18.59
N LEU A 119 4.91 -4.18 18.11
CA LEU A 119 6.25 -4.23 18.72
C LEU A 119 6.92 -2.86 18.70
N GLY A 120 6.83 -2.12 17.60
CA GLY A 120 7.38 -0.76 17.50
C GLY A 120 6.70 0.24 18.44
N VAL A 121 5.38 0.14 18.62
CA VAL A 121 4.63 0.96 19.58
C VAL A 121 4.99 0.57 21.02
N PHE A 122 5.11 -0.73 21.31
CA PHE A 122 5.50 -1.23 22.62
C PHE A 122 6.94 -0.86 22.98
N SER A 123 7.89 -1.01 22.05
CA SER A 123 9.27 -0.55 22.26
C SER A 123 9.35 0.95 22.43
N SER A 124 8.51 1.72 21.70
CA SER A 124 8.47 3.16 21.88
C SER A 124 7.96 3.56 23.26
N THR A 125 7.12 2.76 23.93
CA THR A 125 6.58 3.14 25.25
C THR A 125 7.56 2.89 26.40
N ASP A 126 8.34 1.81 26.36
CA ASP A 126 9.36 1.51 27.37
C ASP A 126 10.68 2.29 27.15
N SER A 127 10.98 2.65 25.91
CA SER A 127 12.28 3.24 25.55
C SER A 127 12.27 4.76 25.34
N ILE A 128 11.15 5.46 25.52
CA ILE A 128 11.09 6.94 25.40
C ILE A 128 12.13 7.65 26.28
N SER A 129 12.62 7.05 27.37
CA SER A 129 13.67 7.64 28.23
C SER A 129 15.12 7.35 27.80
N GLU A 130 15.42 6.22 27.15
CA GLU A 130 16.79 5.83 26.74
C GLU A 130 17.04 5.98 25.22
N ILE A 131 16.06 5.62 24.38
CA ILE A 131 16.14 5.81 22.92
C ILE A 131 16.13 7.29 22.53
N ALA A 132 15.59 8.17 23.39
CA ALA A 132 15.66 9.62 23.23
C ALA A 132 17.10 10.18 23.23
N GLN A 133 18.14 9.38 23.49
CA GLN A 133 19.54 9.81 23.42
C GLN A 133 20.24 9.45 22.10
N GLY A 134 19.68 8.56 21.27
CA GLY A 134 20.27 8.15 19.99
C GLY A 134 19.73 8.99 18.81
N PRO A 135 20.56 9.77 18.08
CA PRO A 135 20.07 10.66 17.02
C PRO A 135 19.31 9.93 15.91
N ILE A 136 19.72 8.69 15.57
CA ILE A 136 19.07 7.88 14.52
C ILE A 136 17.66 7.44 14.93
N ALA A 137 17.49 7.05 16.20
CA ALA A 137 16.21 6.55 16.67
C ALA A 137 15.21 7.69 16.90
N ILE A 138 15.67 8.86 17.33
CA ILE A 138 14.86 10.10 17.33
C ILE A 138 14.36 10.40 15.91
N ILE A 139 15.24 10.34 14.91
CA ILE A 139 14.85 10.57 13.50
C ILE A 139 13.83 9.54 13.02
N ALA A 140 13.97 8.27 13.41
CA ALA A 140 13.03 7.21 13.05
C ALA A 140 11.64 7.43 13.69
N ILE A 141 11.59 7.79 14.99
CA ILE A 141 10.35 8.09 15.72
C ILE A 141 9.66 9.34 15.14
N VAL A 142 10.42 10.41 14.89
CA VAL A 142 9.92 11.63 14.25
C VAL A 142 9.38 11.31 12.85
N SER A 143 10.07 10.46 12.10
CA SER A 143 9.62 10.05 10.75
C SER A 143 8.34 9.22 10.79
N PHE A 144 8.25 8.28 11.72
CA PHE A 144 7.04 7.47 11.92
C PHE A 144 5.85 8.35 12.35
N THR A 145 6.06 9.23 13.31
CA THR A 145 5.04 10.17 13.80
C THR A 145 4.57 11.11 12.69
N GLY A 146 5.52 11.65 11.92
CA GLY A 146 5.22 12.46 10.73
C GLY A 146 4.41 11.69 9.69
N LEU A 147 4.72 10.41 9.46
CA LEU A 147 3.98 9.55 8.54
C LEU A 147 2.54 9.33 9.00
N VAL A 148 2.32 9.04 10.29
CA VAL A 148 0.98 8.87 10.87
C VAL A 148 0.18 10.16 10.77
N LEU A 149 0.77 11.30 11.13
CA LEU A 149 0.12 12.62 11.07
C LEU A 149 -0.26 12.99 9.64
N VAL A 150 0.65 12.83 8.68
CA VAL A 150 0.38 13.15 7.27
C VAL A 150 -0.75 12.28 6.72
N ASN A 151 -0.75 10.97 7.00
CA ASN A 151 -1.85 10.08 6.57
C ASN A 151 -3.19 10.43 7.24
N GLY A 152 -3.18 10.82 8.52
CA GLY A 152 -4.36 11.29 9.24
C GLY A 152 -4.94 12.57 8.63
N ILE A 153 -4.09 13.57 8.38
CA ILE A 153 -4.47 14.83 7.71
C ILE A 153 -5.01 14.53 6.31
N LEU A 154 -4.38 13.61 5.59
CA LEU A 154 -4.79 13.22 4.25
C LEU A 154 -6.19 12.60 4.24
N LEU A 155 -6.46 11.65 5.14
CA LEU A 155 -7.78 11.05 5.31
C LEU A 155 -8.83 12.09 5.75
N TYR A 156 -8.45 13.03 6.60
CA TYR A 156 -9.32 14.12 7.03
C TYR A 156 -9.70 15.06 5.88
N ILE A 157 -8.72 15.51 5.09
CA ILE A 157 -8.95 16.37 3.91
C ILE A 157 -9.80 15.61 2.88
N ALA A 158 -9.46 14.35 2.62
CA ALA A 158 -10.23 13.49 1.72
C ALA A 158 -11.69 13.36 2.17
N LYS A 159 -11.93 13.17 3.47
CA LYS A 159 -13.29 13.09 4.04
C LYS A 159 -14.04 14.41 3.88
N ARG A 160 -13.40 15.53 4.23
CA ARG A 160 -14.02 16.86 4.20
C ARG A 160 -14.29 17.36 2.80
N ARG A 161 -13.45 16.98 1.82
CA ARG A 161 -13.52 17.44 0.43
C ARG A 161 -13.91 16.34 -0.55
N LEU A 162 -14.45 15.22 -0.06
CA LEU A 162 -14.79 14.07 -0.89
C LEU A 162 -15.71 14.45 -2.04
N ALA A 163 -16.78 15.19 -1.75
CA ALA A 163 -17.73 15.65 -2.76
C ALA A 163 -17.06 16.45 -3.87
N LEU A 164 -16.13 17.35 -3.52
CA LEU A 164 -15.38 18.14 -4.50
C LEU A 164 -14.42 17.27 -5.33
N ILE A 165 -13.79 16.27 -4.72
CA ILE A 165 -12.92 15.32 -5.43
C ILE A 165 -13.72 14.50 -6.43
N LEU A 166 -14.89 13.99 -6.02
CA LEU A 166 -15.75 13.19 -6.88
C LEU A 166 -16.39 14.02 -7.99
N ASP A 167 -16.86 15.22 -7.69
CA ASP A 167 -17.47 16.12 -8.68
C ASP A 167 -16.44 16.59 -9.72
N SER A 168 -15.20 16.88 -9.30
CA SER A 168 -14.12 17.23 -10.23
C SER A 168 -13.69 16.09 -11.16
N LEU A 169 -14.08 14.85 -10.86
CA LEU A 169 -13.85 13.67 -11.69
C LEU A 169 -15.16 13.11 -12.28
N LYS A 170 -16.27 13.85 -12.23
CA LYS A 170 -17.61 13.34 -12.58
C LYS A 170 -17.72 12.73 -13.99
N ARG A 171 -16.93 13.20 -14.96
CA ARG A 171 -16.95 12.67 -16.35
C ARG A 171 -16.02 11.47 -16.53
N SER A 172 -15.24 11.14 -15.51
CA SER A 172 -14.28 10.05 -15.51
C SER A 172 -14.92 8.75 -15.02
N SER A 173 -14.69 7.66 -15.74
CA SER A 173 -15.22 6.32 -15.40
C SER A 173 -14.74 5.83 -14.03
N ILE A 174 -13.59 6.32 -13.55
CA ILE A 174 -13.02 5.98 -12.24
C ILE A 174 -13.85 6.47 -11.03
N THR A 175 -14.77 7.42 -11.20
CA THR A 175 -15.46 8.06 -10.09
C THR A 175 -16.34 7.10 -9.30
N SER A 176 -17.04 6.18 -9.99
CA SER A 176 -17.78 5.10 -9.33
C SER A 176 -16.88 4.24 -8.44
N SER A 177 -15.66 3.95 -8.92
CA SER A 177 -14.65 3.19 -8.20
C SER A 177 -14.16 3.89 -6.95
N LEU A 178 -13.94 5.20 -7.04
CA LEU A 178 -13.51 6.03 -5.93
C LEU A 178 -14.58 6.09 -4.82
N VAL A 179 -15.86 6.17 -5.19
CA VAL A 179 -16.98 6.09 -4.24
C VAL A 179 -16.99 4.75 -3.51
N MET A 180 -16.88 3.64 -4.26
CA MET A 180 -16.86 2.31 -3.66
C MET A 180 -15.67 2.11 -2.72
N LEU A 181 -14.48 2.54 -3.13
CA LEU A 181 -13.27 2.51 -2.29
C LEU A 181 -13.46 3.29 -0.99
N TRP A 182 -14.12 4.44 -1.05
CA TRP A 182 -14.39 5.23 0.14
C TRP A 182 -15.28 4.50 1.17
N GLN A 183 -16.24 3.70 0.67
CA GLN A 183 -17.16 2.91 1.48
C GLN A 183 -16.55 1.59 2.00
N ALA A 184 -15.50 1.07 1.37
CA ALA A 184 -14.83 -0.18 1.74
C ALA A 184 -13.96 -0.11 3.03
N GLY A 185 -14.23 0.85 3.90
CA GLY A 185 -13.51 1.05 5.17
C GLY A 185 -12.14 1.73 4.99
N LEU A 186 -11.30 1.68 6.04
CA LEU A 186 -10.03 2.42 6.09
C LEU A 186 -9.07 2.03 4.96
N GLY A 187 -8.93 0.74 4.66
CA GLY A 187 -8.07 0.24 3.59
C GLY A 187 -8.51 0.73 2.21
N GLY A 188 -9.82 0.73 1.94
CA GLY A 188 -10.38 1.28 0.71
C GLY A 188 -10.11 2.77 0.56
N ARG A 189 -10.25 3.56 1.64
CA ARG A 189 -9.96 5.01 1.64
C ARG A 189 -8.48 5.31 1.35
N ILE A 190 -7.56 4.53 1.91
CA ILE A 190 -6.13 4.67 1.62
C ILE A 190 -5.86 4.36 0.14
N TYR A 191 -6.47 3.31 -0.40
CA TYR A 191 -6.32 2.94 -1.80
C TYR A 191 -6.93 4.01 -2.74
N MET A 192 -8.09 4.57 -2.39
CA MET A 192 -8.70 5.72 -3.10
C MET A 192 -7.72 6.88 -3.21
N LEU A 193 -7.05 7.22 -2.10
CA LEU A 193 -6.07 8.30 -2.08
C LEU A 193 -4.86 7.98 -2.95
N GLY A 194 -4.39 6.73 -2.94
CA GLY A 194 -3.36 6.26 -3.86
C GLY A 194 -3.72 6.45 -5.33
N GLU A 195 -4.95 6.11 -5.72
CA GLU A 195 -5.46 6.33 -7.07
C GLU A 195 -5.51 7.82 -7.43
N ILE A 196 -6.07 8.67 -6.55
CA ILE A 196 -6.11 10.13 -6.76
C ILE A 196 -4.69 10.69 -6.95
N PHE A 197 -3.73 10.30 -6.12
CA PHE A 197 -2.34 10.74 -6.28
C PHE A 197 -1.73 10.27 -7.60
N GLY A 198 -2.03 9.05 -8.02
CA GLY A 198 -1.62 8.52 -9.32
C GLY A 198 -2.13 9.38 -10.46
N ILE A 199 -3.42 9.72 -10.44
CA ILE A 199 -4.07 10.58 -11.44
C ILE A 199 -3.40 11.97 -11.46
N LEU A 200 -3.19 12.58 -10.29
CA LEU A 200 -2.65 13.93 -10.21
C LEU A 200 -1.15 14.01 -10.58
N LYS A 201 -0.35 12.98 -10.27
CA LYS A 201 1.10 12.96 -10.52
C LYS A 201 1.44 12.55 -11.96
N LYS A 202 0.68 11.61 -12.54
CA LYS A 202 0.92 11.10 -13.90
C LYS A 202 -0.41 10.91 -14.65
N PRO A 203 -1.11 12.00 -14.99
CA PRO A 203 -2.44 11.93 -15.60
C PRO A 203 -2.45 11.25 -16.98
N SER A 204 -1.37 11.39 -17.76
CA SER A 204 -1.24 10.79 -19.09
C SER A 204 -1.49 9.28 -19.09
N ARG A 205 -1.02 8.56 -18.05
CA ARG A 205 -1.24 7.12 -17.89
C ARG A 205 -2.71 6.75 -17.68
N TYR A 206 -3.46 7.61 -16.99
CA TYR A 206 -4.87 7.34 -16.69
C TYR A 206 -5.78 7.77 -17.85
N ILE A 207 -5.38 8.82 -18.57
CA ILE A 207 -6.03 9.28 -19.80
C ILE A 207 -5.84 8.24 -20.91
N SER A 208 -4.61 7.73 -21.11
CA SER A 208 -4.34 6.70 -22.13
C SER A 208 -5.06 5.37 -21.87
N GLN A 209 -5.41 5.09 -20.61
CA GLN A 209 -6.20 3.93 -20.21
C GLN A 209 -7.71 4.16 -20.32
N GLY A 210 -8.17 5.34 -20.74
CA GLY A 210 -9.59 5.69 -20.78
C GLY A 210 -10.26 5.77 -19.40
N LYS A 211 -9.48 5.82 -18.31
CA LYS A 211 -9.99 5.82 -16.93
C LYS A 211 -10.36 7.21 -16.44
N VAL A 212 -9.70 8.23 -16.99
CA VAL A 212 -9.85 9.62 -16.55
C VAL A 212 -9.96 10.54 -17.76
N SER A 213 -10.92 11.46 -17.72
CA SER A 213 -11.08 12.50 -18.72
C SER A 213 -9.99 13.56 -18.60
N ALA A 214 -9.37 13.94 -19.73
CA ALA A 214 -8.37 15.01 -19.76
C ALA A 214 -8.94 16.37 -19.29
N VAL A 215 -10.24 16.60 -19.53
CA VAL A 215 -10.96 17.81 -19.12
C VAL A 215 -11.08 17.86 -17.59
N ASP A 216 -11.41 16.74 -16.96
CA ASP A 216 -11.56 16.64 -15.50
C ASP A 216 -10.21 16.89 -14.79
N VAL A 217 -9.11 16.33 -15.31
CA VAL A 217 -7.77 16.58 -14.77
C VAL A 217 -7.37 18.06 -14.90
N LYS A 218 -7.69 18.68 -16.04
CA LYS A 218 -7.37 20.09 -16.29
C LYS A 218 -8.16 21.02 -15.37
N ASN A 219 -9.43 20.70 -15.13
CA ASN A 219 -10.33 21.50 -14.30
C ASN A 219 -10.27 21.13 -12.80
N PHE A 220 -9.41 20.19 -12.42
CA PHE A 220 -9.28 19.77 -11.03
C PHE A 220 -8.92 20.96 -10.12
N PRO A 221 -9.59 21.13 -8.96
CA PRO A 221 -9.43 22.33 -8.14
C PRO A 221 -7.95 22.59 -7.78
N PRO A 222 -7.38 23.74 -8.17
CA PRO A 222 -5.93 23.94 -8.15
C PRO A 222 -5.34 24.02 -6.74
N LYS A 223 -6.12 24.52 -5.77
CA LYS A 223 -5.72 24.54 -4.36
C LYS A 223 -5.68 23.13 -3.77
N LEU A 224 -6.74 22.34 -4.02
CA LEU A 224 -6.83 20.95 -3.56
C LEU A 224 -5.74 20.07 -4.19
N LYS A 225 -5.48 20.25 -5.50
CA LYS A 225 -4.40 19.56 -6.20
C LYS A 225 -3.05 19.82 -5.53
N ARG A 226 -2.75 21.08 -5.22
CA ARG A 226 -1.51 21.47 -4.53
C ARG A 226 -1.43 20.84 -3.15
N ASP A 227 -2.48 20.94 -2.34
CA ASP A 227 -2.50 20.36 -0.99
C ASP A 227 -2.25 18.84 -1.02
N LEU A 228 -2.94 18.11 -1.92
CA LEU A 228 -2.79 16.66 -2.08
C LEU A 228 -1.38 16.26 -2.55
N LEU A 229 -0.81 16.97 -3.53
CA LEU A 229 0.53 16.67 -4.02
C LEU A 229 1.62 16.99 -2.97
N THR A 230 1.43 18.07 -2.21
CA THR A 230 2.32 18.44 -1.10
C THR A 230 2.30 17.38 -0.01
N LEU A 231 1.11 16.93 0.42
CA LEU A 231 0.99 15.88 1.44
C LEU A 231 1.54 14.54 0.94
N ASN A 232 1.33 14.18 -0.32
CA ASN A 232 1.95 12.98 -0.92
C ASN A 232 3.48 13.06 -0.93
N LYS A 233 4.05 14.25 -1.18
CA LYS A 233 5.50 14.46 -1.09
C LYS A 233 6.01 14.24 0.34
N TYR A 234 5.33 14.80 1.35
CA TYR A 234 5.68 14.57 2.74
C TYR A 234 5.52 13.09 3.14
N GLN A 235 4.46 12.42 2.69
CA GLN A 235 4.26 11.00 2.91
C GLN A 235 5.41 10.16 2.32
N GLN A 236 5.92 10.51 1.13
CA GLN A 236 7.09 9.85 0.54
C GLN A 236 8.38 10.13 1.31
N ILE A 237 8.60 11.39 1.74
CA ILE A 237 9.78 11.77 2.52
C ILE A 237 9.80 11.00 3.84
N PHE A 238 8.73 11.10 4.63
CA PHE A 238 8.63 10.42 5.92
C PHE A 238 8.67 8.90 5.77
N GLY A 239 8.07 8.34 4.71
CA GLY A 239 8.14 6.91 4.42
C GLY A 239 9.57 6.43 4.13
N LEU A 240 10.30 7.17 3.28
CA LEU A 240 11.70 6.84 2.94
C LEU A 240 12.63 7.01 4.14
N THR A 241 12.49 8.08 4.92
CA THR A 241 13.31 8.28 6.13
C THR A 241 12.99 7.25 7.20
N PHE A 242 11.72 6.91 7.41
CA PHE A 242 11.33 5.86 8.36
C PHE A 242 11.93 4.51 7.98
N VAL A 243 11.82 4.08 6.72
CA VAL A 243 12.41 2.82 6.26
C VAL A 243 13.94 2.85 6.34
N GLY A 244 14.58 3.92 5.86
CA GLY A 244 16.04 4.03 5.85
C GLY A 244 16.64 4.03 7.25
N PHE A 245 16.18 4.92 8.13
CA PHE A 245 16.71 5.03 9.49
C PHE A 245 16.20 3.92 10.42
N GLY A 246 15.01 3.36 10.16
CA GLY A 246 14.54 2.16 10.84
C GLY A 246 15.42 0.94 10.54
N LEU A 247 15.83 0.75 9.28
CA LEU A 247 16.77 -0.31 8.90
C LEU A 247 18.15 -0.10 9.54
N LEU A 248 18.64 1.15 9.60
CA LEU A 248 19.92 1.47 10.24
C LEU A 248 19.88 1.20 11.75
N ALA A 249 18.82 1.64 12.44
CA ALA A 249 18.62 1.37 13.87
C ALA A 249 18.56 -0.13 14.19
N LEU A 250 17.99 -0.94 13.29
CA LEU A 250 17.93 -2.40 13.43
C LEU A 250 19.24 -3.11 13.11
N SER A 251 20.10 -2.52 12.28
CA SER A 251 21.36 -3.13 11.82
C SER A 251 22.50 -3.11 12.84
N GLY A 252 22.34 -2.38 13.96
CA GLY A 252 23.38 -2.25 14.99
C GLY A 252 24.67 -1.58 14.50
N LEU A 253 24.68 -1.01 13.29
CA LEU A 253 25.76 -0.18 12.75
C LEU A 253 25.73 1.21 13.42
N THR A 254 26.10 1.25 14.69
CA THR A 254 26.35 2.47 15.47
C THR A 254 27.52 2.24 16.40
#